data_AF-A0A090Z2E6-F1
#
_entry.id   AF-A0A090Z2E6-F1
#
_cell.length_a   1.000
_cell.length_b   1.000
_cell.length_c   1.000
_cell.angle_alpha   90.00
_cell.angle_beta   90.00
_cell.angle_gamma   90.00
#
_symmetry.space_group_name_H-M   'P 1'
#
loop_
_entity.id
_entity.type
_entity.pdbx_description
1 polymer ?
#
loop_
_entity_poly.entity_id
_entity_poly.type
_entity_poly.pdbx_seq_one_letter_code
_entity_poly.pdbx_strand_id
1 'polypeptide(L)'
;MKLSRVDDDIKVLPKFNQVAGVLPLVNFSSHILHDLLANMDRDYPLMDMLEISNRVEYWIRNSQPKKVIKVNKEKNWEIYKTLKDIEKKWLAEVCEILRSNYDQSNVMEQMYAICRDENKKIMRENQKTLFSIIYRLVIDTTHGPRMPLLIHVVGVEKITSLLDFNNEV
;
A
#
# COMPACT_ATOMS: atom_id res chain seq x y z
N MET A 1 4.65 -45.05 30.57
CA MET A 1 4.90 -44.15 29.42
C MET A 1 3.69 -43.22 29.31
N LYS A 2 3.84 -41.93 29.61
CA LYS A 2 2.78 -40.91 29.56
C LYS A 2 2.48 -40.61 28.09
N LEU A 3 1.26 -40.86 27.63
CA LEU A 3 0.75 -40.25 26.40
C LEU A 3 -0.05 -39.03 26.84
N SER A 4 0.52 -37.86 26.59
CA SER A 4 -0.05 -36.57 26.92
C SER A 4 -1.38 -36.36 26.20
N ARG A 5 -2.40 -35.99 26.98
CA ARG A 5 -3.67 -35.46 26.51
C ARG A 5 -3.39 -34.25 25.61
N VAL A 6 -3.70 -34.36 24.33
CA VAL A 6 -3.75 -33.19 23.43
C VAL A 6 -5.10 -32.55 23.75
N ASP A 7 -5.10 -31.43 24.47
CA ASP A 7 -6.32 -30.63 24.63
C ASP A 7 -6.75 -30.15 23.23
N ASP A 8 -8.03 -30.38 22.93
CA ASP A 8 -8.65 -30.29 21.60
C ASP A 8 -9.06 -28.85 21.23
N ASP A 9 -8.23 -27.86 21.57
CA ASP A 9 -8.37 -26.50 21.02
C ASP A 9 -7.38 -26.34 19.86
N ILE A 10 -7.73 -26.92 18.72
CA ILE A 10 -6.98 -26.70 17.47
C ILE A 10 -7.15 -25.23 17.09
N LYS A 11 -6.15 -24.43 17.48
CA LYS A 11 -6.03 -23.02 17.14
C LYS A 11 -6.04 -22.85 15.61
N VAL A 12 -7.15 -22.38 15.06
CA VAL A 12 -7.31 -22.19 13.61
C VAL A 12 -6.69 -20.85 13.22
N LEU A 13 -5.40 -20.87 12.87
CA LEU A 13 -4.65 -19.70 12.38
C LEU A 13 -4.93 -19.43 10.89
N PRO A 14 -4.76 -18.17 10.42
CA PRO A 14 -4.72 -17.88 9.00
C PRO A 14 -3.60 -18.66 8.30
N LYS A 15 -3.84 -19.02 7.04
CA LYS A 15 -2.83 -19.75 6.25
C LYS A 15 -1.57 -18.90 6.08
N PHE A 16 -0.41 -19.48 6.35
CA PHE A 16 0.88 -18.78 6.21
C PHE A 16 1.07 -18.11 4.85
N ASN A 17 0.75 -18.81 3.75
CA ASN A 17 0.90 -18.26 2.39
C ASN A 17 -0.04 -17.09 2.12
N GLN A 18 -1.23 -17.07 2.72
CA GLN A 18 -2.18 -15.97 2.61
C GLN A 18 -1.62 -14.73 3.33
N VAL A 19 -1.15 -14.90 4.56
CA VAL A 19 -0.48 -13.83 5.31
C VAL A 19 0.77 -13.36 4.58
N ALA A 20 1.59 -14.26 4.03
CA ALA A 20 2.82 -13.91 3.31
C ALA A 20 2.58 -13.17 1.99
N GLY A 21 1.39 -13.31 1.39
CA GLY A 21 0.99 -12.55 0.21
C GLY A 21 0.51 -11.14 0.51
N VAL A 22 -0.06 -10.93 1.70
CA VAL A 22 -0.72 -9.66 2.08
C VAL A 22 0.12 -8.82 3.04
N LEU A 23 0.83 -9.44 3.97
CA LEU A 23 1.56 -8.76 5.05
C LEU A 23 2.58 -7.72 4.53
N PRO A 24 3.38 -7.98 3.48
CA PRO A 24 4.23 -6.93 2.91
C PRO A 24 3.47 -5.77 2.28
N LEU A 25 2.27 -6.03 1.73
CA LEU A 25 1.41 -5.02 1.10
C LEU A 25 0.86 -4.03 2.11
N VAL A 26 0.73 -4.47 3.37
CA VAL A 26 0.27 -3.66 4.50
C VAL A 26 1.41 -3.19 5.39
N ASN A 27 2.64 -3.17 4.87
CA ASN A 27 3.85 -2.76 5.59
C ASN A 27 3.98 -3.44 6.97
N PHE A 28 3.70 -4.74 7.01
CA PHE A 28 3.77 -5.56 8.22
C PHE A 28 2.86 -5.11 9.37
N SER A 29 1.80 -4.34 9.08
CA SER A 29 0.77 -4.00 10.06
C SER A 29 -0.18 -5.18 10.29
N SER A 30 -0.08 -5.80 11.46
CA SER A 30 -0.97 -6.88 11.88
C SER A 30 -2.42 -6.44 12.07
N HIS A 31 -2.66 -5.16 12.42
CA HIS A 31 -4.00 -4.60 12.56
C HIS A 31 -4.70 -4.44 11.21
N ILE A 32 -4.03 -3.83 10.22
CA ILE A 32 -4.58 -3.68 8.86
C ILE A 32 -4.77 -5.06 8.22
N LEU A 33 -3.84 -5.99 8.45
CA LEU A 33 -4.00 -7.38 8.01
C LEU A 33 -5.23 -8.04 8.64
N HIS A 34 -5.47 -7.83 9.94
CA HIS A 34 -6.62 -8.38 10.66
C HIS A 34 -7.92 -7.85 10.08
N ASP A 35 -8.05 -6.54 9.90
CA ASP A 35 -9.23 -5.91 9.27
C ASP A 35 -9.46 -6.43 7.84
N LEU A 36 -8.41 -6.60 7.05
CA LEU A 36 -8.50 -7.15 5.70
C LEU A 36 -8.96 -8.61 5.71
N LEU A 37 -8.40 -9.46 6.57
CA LEU A 37 -8.76 -10.88 6.62
C LEU A 37 -10.15 -11.11 7.19
N ALA A 38 -10.57 -10.33 8.19
CA ALA A 38 -11.92 -10.36 8.73
C ALA A 38 -12.97 -10.09 7.64
N ASN A 39 -12.66 -9.20 6.69
CA ASN A 39 -13.54 -8.88 5.56
C ASN A 39 -13.49 -9.89 4.40
N MET A 40 -12.44 -10.71 4.28
CA MET A 40 -12.22 -11.58 3.10
C MET A 40 -12.37 -13.07 3.36
N ASP A 41 -12.18 -13.54 4.60
CA ASP A 41 -12.09 -14.96 4.92
C ASP A 41 -12.82 -15.26 6.23
N ARG A 42 -12.24 -14.88 7.36
CA ARG A 42 -12.85 -15.00 8.68
C ARG A 42 -12.17 -14.06 9.66
N ASP A 43 -12.89 -13.77 10.73
CA ASP A 43 -12.32 -13.07 11.87
C ASP A 43 -11.45 -14.04 12.69
N TYR A 44 -10.22 -13.64 12.98
CA TYR A 44 -9.25 -14.38 13.77
C TYR A 44 -8.91 -13.56 15.02
N PRO A 45 -8.66 -14.19 16.19
CA PRO A 45 -8.23 -13.45 17.37
C PRO A 45 -6.97 -12.60 17.09
N LEU A 46 -6.93 -11.37 17.61
CA LEU A 46 -5.80 -10.46 17.36
C LEU A 46 -4.44 -11.04 17.78
N MET A 47 -4.40 -11.79 18.88
CA MET A 47 -3.18 -12.46 19.36
C MET A 47 -2.66 -13.50 18.35
N ASP A 48 -3.57 -14.16 17.64
CA ASP A 48 -3.26 -15.19 16.66
C ASP A 48 -2.74 -14.55 15.37
N MET A 49 -3.33 -13.41 15.00
CA MET A 49 -2.86 -12.55 13.92
C MET A 49 -1.46 -12.02 14.18
N LEU A 50 -1.18 -11.57 15.40
CA LEU A 50 0.15 -11.11 15.80
C LEU A 50 1.17 -12.25 15.71
N GLU A 51 0.84 -13.44 16.21
CA GLU A 51 1.73 -14.60 16.19
C GLU A 51 2.12 -14.99 14.75
N ILE A 52 1.13 -15.16 13.86
CA ILE A 52 1.40 -15.55 12.47
C ILE A 52 2.09 -14.43 11.69
N SER A 53 1.74 -13.16 11.94
CA SER A 53 2.37 -12.01 11.30
C SER A 53 3.86 -11.93 11.64
N ASN A 54 4.23 -12.09 12.91
CA ASN A 54 5.63 -12.07 13.34
C ASN A 54 6.45 -13.18 12.66
N ARG A 55 5.90 -14.39 12.56
CA ARG A 55 6.57 -15.52 11.90
C ARG A 55 6.75 -15.28 10.40
N VAL A 56 5.72 -14.76 9.75
CA VAL A 56 5.73 -14.47 8.31
C VAL A 56 6.66 -13.30 8.00
N GLU A 57 6.63 -12.25 8.81
CA GLU A 57 7.54 -11.11 8.71
C GLU A 57 9.00 -11.56 8.82
N TYR A 58 9.32 -12.34 9.87
CA TYR A 58 10.66 -12.90 10.04
C TYR A 58 11.09 -13.70 8.82
N TRP A 59 10.23 -14.59 8.32
CA TRP A 59 10.53 -15.38 7.12
C TRP A 59 10.73 -14.51 5.88
N ILE A 60 9.91 -13.48 5.67
CA ILE A 60 10.07 -12.57 4.52
C ILE A 60 11.40 -11.83 4.62
N ARG A 61 11.72 -11.25 5.78
CA ARG A 61 12.94 -10.44 5.95
C ARG A 61 14.22 -11.26 5.79
N ASN A 62 14.22 -12.51 6.27
CA ASN A 62 15.41 -13.35 6.27
C ASN A 62 15.53 -14.24 5.03
N SER A 63 14.41 -14.68 4.46
CA SER A 63 14.40 -15.71 3.42
C SER A 63 13.81 -15.25 2.08
N GLN A 64 13.03 -14.16 2.06
CA GLN A 64 12.40 -13.63 0.83
C GLN A 64 12.43 -12.09 0.79
N PRO A 65 13.61 -11.45 0.92
CA PRO A 65 13.70 -9.99 1.08
C PRO A 65 13.12 -9.22 -0.11
N LYS A 66 13.08 -9.83 -1.30
CA LYS A 66 12.45 -9.27 -2.52
C LYS A 66 10.94 -9.00 -2.37
N LYS A 67 10.26 -9.61 -1.40
CA LYS A 67 8.83 -9.39 -1.13
C LYS A 67 8.57 -8.15 -0.28
N VAL A 68 9.59 -7.56 0.33
CA VAL A 68 9.43 -6.37 1.17
C VAL A 68 9.15 -5.16 0.27
N ILE A 69 7.96 -4.56 0.43
CA ILE A 69 7.71 -3.23 -0.13
C ILE A 69 8.41 -2.23 0.77
N LYS A 70 9.30 -1.43 0.17
CA LYS A 70 10.05 -0.41 0.88
C LYS A 70 9.57 0.95 0.41
N VAL A 71 8.99 1.71 1.34
CA VAL A 71 8.66 3.12 1.09
C VAL A 71 9.95 3.92 1.02
N ASN A 72 10.05 4.81 0.02
CA ASN A 72 11.18 5.70 -0.15
C ASN A 72 11.31 6.64 1.05
N LYS A 73 12.55 6.87 1.47
CA LYS A 73 12.84 7.76 2.60
C LYS A 73 12.74 9.23 2.18
N GLU A 74 13.24 9.52 0.99
CA GLU A 74 13.39 10.86 0.43
C GLU A 74 12.71 10.94 -0.95
N LYS A 75 12.45 12.17 -1.41
CA LYS A 75 11.89 12.44 -2.73
C LYS A 75 12.83 11.96 -3.83
N ASN A 76 12.28 11.28 -4.83
CA ASN A 76 13.05 10.85 -5.99
C ASN A 76 13.09 11.93 -7.07
N TRP A 77 14.00 12.90 -6.90
CA TRP A 77 14.22 14.00 -7.86
C TRP A 77 14.65 13.54 -9.25
N GLU A 78 15.36 12.41 -9.35
CA GLU A 78 15.80 11.86 -10.63
C GLU A 78 14.59 11.45 -11.47
N ILE A 79 13.67 10.66 -10.90
CA ILE A 79 12.42 10.29 -11.59
C ILE A 79 11.58 11.53 -11.87
N TYR A 80 11.42 12.44 -10.90
CA TYR A 80 10.61 13.64 -11.07
C TYR A 80 11.06 14.52 -12.24
N LYS A 81 12.37 14.69 -12.44
CA LYS A 81 12.93 15.48 -13.55
C LYS A 81 12.61 14.89 -14.92
N THR A 82 12.38 13.58 -15.01
CA THR A 82 11.98 12.91 -16.27
C THR A 82 10.51 13.09 -16.63
N LEU A 83 9.68 13.57 -15.69
CA LEU A 83 8.25 13.73 -15.90
C LEU A 83 7.94 14.94 -16.78
N LYS A 84 6.89 14.81 -17.58
CA LYS A 84 6.32 15.91 -18.36
C LYS A 84 5.66 16.93 -17.44
N ASP A 85 5.51 18.16 -17.91
CA ASP A 85 4.87 19.23 -17.12
C ASP A 85 3.43 18.89 -16.72
N ILE A 86 2.69 18.20 -17.59
CA ILE A 86 1.34 17.73 -17.27
C ILE A 86 1.35 16.67 -16.16
N GLU A 87 2.32 15.76 -16.15
CA GLU A 87 2.46 14.73 -15.12
C GLU A 87 2.86 15.33 -13.78
N LYS A 88 3.71 16.37 -13.78
CA LYS A 88 4.05 17.14 -12.58
C LYS A 88 2.84 17.87 -12.00
N LYS A 89 1.98 18.44 -12.86
CA LYS A 89 0.71 19.06 -12.43
C LYS A 89 -0.21 18.04 -11.78
N TRP A 90 -0.35 16.84 -12.37
CA TRP A 90 -1.15 15.77 -11.76
C TRP A 90 -0.66 15.42 -10.36
N LEU A 91 0.65 15.35 -10.13
CA LEU A 91 1.20 15.08 -8.79
C LEU A 91 0.87 16.18 -7.77
N ALA A 92 0.91 17.44 -8.20
CA ALA A 92 0.50 18.56 -7.35
C ALA A 92 -0.99 18.44 -6.97
N GLU A 93 -1.86 18.17 -7.94
CA GLU A 93 -3.30 17.97 -7.71
C GLU A 93 -3.56 16.77 -6.78
N VAL A 94 -2.83 15.66 -6.95
CA VAL A 94 -2.89 14.53 -6.02
C VAL A 94 -2.55 14.97 -4.60
N CYS A 95 -1.52 15.78 -4.40
CA CYS A 95 -1.14 16.26 -3.07
C CYS A 95 -2.26 17.10 -2.44
N GLU A 96 -2.90 17.97 -3.20
CA GLU A 96 -4.03 18.79 -2.73
C GLU A 96 -5.25 17.94 -2.38
N ILE A 97 -5.58 16.95 -3.21
CA ILE A 97 -6.66 15.99 -2.94
C ILE A 97 -6.38 15.22 -1.65
N LEU A 98 -5.16 14.71 -1.49
CA LEU A 98 -4.81 13.92 -0.31
C LEU A 98 -4.85 14.75 0.98
N ARG A 99 -4.44 16.03 0.94
CA ARG A 99 -4.48 16.93 2.10
C ARG A 99 -5.89 17.40 2.47
N SER A 100 -6.76 17.57 1.49
CA SER A 100 -8.12 18.12 1.68
C SER A 100 -9.16 17.07 2.09
N ASN A 101 -8.94 15.78 1.78
CA ASN A 101 -9.89 14.71 2.07
C ASN A 101 -9.63 14.03 3.42
N TYR A 102 -10.07 14.67 4.51
CA TYR A 102 -9.92 14.17 5.88
C TYR A 102 -10.62 12.81 6.14
N ASP A 103 -11.70 12.49 5.43
CA ASP A 103 -12.51 11.27 5.60
C ASP A 103 -12.24 10.19 4.53
N GLN A 104 -11.36 10.46 3.57
CA GLN A 104 -10.97 9.61 2.44
C GLN A 104 -12.12 9.07 1.55
N SER A 105 -13.37 9.52 1.74
CA SER A 105 -14.55 8.87 1.16
C SER A 105 -14.63 8.96 -0.36
N ASN A 106 -13.96 9.96 -0.97
CA ASN A 106 -13.99 10.21 -2.43
C ASN A 106 -12.60 10.38 -3.07
N VAL A 107 -11.52 10.03 -2.36
CA VAL A 107 -10.12 10.28 -2.82
C VAL A 107 -9.86 9.65 -4.18
N MET A 108 -10.28 8.40 -4.38
CA MET A 108 -10.01 7.70 -5.63
C MET A 108 -10.75 8.33 -6.80
N GLU A 109 -12.03 8.68 -6.63
CA GLU A 109 -12.82 9.32 -7.69
C GLU A 109 -12.16 10.63 -8.14
N GLN A 110 -11.74 11.45 -7.18
CA GLN A 110 -11.03 12.71 -7.46
C GLN A 110 -9.70 12.45 -8.18
N MET A 111 -8.91 11.48 -7.73
CA MET A 111 -7.66 11.11 -8.41
C MET A 111 -7.88 10.63 -9.85
N TYR A 112 -8.92 9.85 -10.11
CA TYR A 112 -9.26 9.44 -11.48
C TYR A 112 -9.69 10.63 -12.35
N ALA A 113 -10.31 11.64 -11.76
CA ALA A 113 -10.77 12.84 -12.45
C ALA A 113 -9.63 13.79 -12.87
N ILE A 114 -8.46 13.75 -12.22
CA ILE A 114 -7.26 14.52 -12.60
C ILE A 114 -6.88 14.29 -14.07
N CYS A 115 -6.95 13.03 -14.50
CA CYS A 115 -6.56 12.61 -15.85
C CYS A 115 -7.73 12.59 -16.84
N ARG A 116 -8.80 13.35 -16.58
CA ARG A 116 -10.01 13.36 -17.43
C ARG A 116 -9.68 13.83 -18.85
N ASP A 117 -10.15 13.06 -19.81
CA ASP A 117 -10.00 13.33 -21.24
C ASP A 117 -11.29 12.92 -21.96
N GLU A 118 -11.67 13.62 -23.03
CA GLU A 118 -12.85 13.28 -23.84
C GLU A 118 -12.70 11.90 -24.49
N ASN A 119 -11.47 11.54 -24.86
CA ASN A 119 -11.14 10.23 -25.36
C ASN A 119 -10.91 9.26 -24.20
N LYS A 120 -11.86 8.34 -24.01
CA LYS A 120 -11.81 7.29 -22.96
C LYS A 120 -10.54 6.43 -23.00
N LYS A 121 -9.92 6.23 -24.17
CA LYS A 121 -8.67 5.46 -24.27
C LYS A 121 -7.50 6.25 -23.68
N ILE A 122 -7.38 7.52 -24.05
CA ILE A 122 -6.36 8.44 -23.55
C ILE A 122 -6.52 8.64 -22.04
N MET A 123 -7.75 8.87 -21.56
CA MET A 123 -8.07 8.99 -20.14
C MET A 123 -7.54 7.80 -19.33
N ARG A 124 -7.81 6.56 -19.78
CA ARG A 124 -7.35 5.34 -19.08
C ARG A 124 -5.84 5.20 -19.10
N GLU A 125 -5.19 5.55 -20.20
CA GLU A 125 -3.72 5.53 -20.31
C GLU A 125 -3.08 6.57 -19.38
N ASN A 126 -3.65 7.77 -19.29
CA ASN A 126 -3.22 8.83 -18.38
C ASN A 126 -3.39 8.41 -16.91
N GLN A 127 -4.56 7.86 -16.55
CA GLN A 127 -4.81 7.34 -15.20
C GLN A 127 -3.80 6.26 -14.81
N LYS A 128 -3.53 5.30 -15.71
CA LYS A 128 -2.51 4.26 -15.49
C LYS A 128 -1.12 4.87 -15.31
N THR A 129 -0.80 5.88 -16.10
CA THR A 129 0.49 6.61 -16.02
C THR A 129 0.63 7.32 -14.68
N LEU A 130 -0.41 8.04 -14.24
CA LEU A 130 -0.44 8.70 -12.93
C LEU A 130 -0.13 7.72 -11.78
N PHE A 131 -0.85 6.59 -11.71
CA PHE A 131 -0.60 5.62 -10.64
C PHE A 131 0.78 4.97 -10.73
N SER A 132 1.27 4.69 -11.94
CA SER A 132 2.62 4.18 -12.15
C SER A 132 3.69 5.16 -11.64
N ILE A 133 3.51 6.46 -11.89
CA ILE A 133 4.40 7.51 -11.37
C ILE A 133 4.36 7.53 -9.84
N ILE A 134 3.18 7.46 -9.22
CA ILE A 134 3.04 7.42 -7.76
C ILE A 134 3.79 6.21 -7.18
N TYR A 135 3.61 5.00 -7.74
CA TYR A 135 4.34 3.83 -7.27
C TYR A 135 5.86 4.01 -7.39
N ARG A 136 6.35 4.57 -8.50
CA ARG A 136 7.79 4.77 -8.71
C ARG A 136 8.38 5.75 -7.70
N LEU A 137 7.65 6.83 -7.40
CA LEU A 137 8.10 7.84 -6.45
C LEU A 137 8.01 7.36 -5.00
N VAL A 138 6.98 6.57 -4.65
CA VAL A 138 6.72 6.17 -3.25
C VAL A 138 7.41 4.87 -2.87
N ILE A 139 7.45 3.87 -3.76
CA ILE A 139 7.95 2.51 -3.44
C ILE A 139 8.94 1.94 -4.48
N ASP A 140 9.40 2.76 -5.42
CA ASP A 140 10.41 2.39 -6.44
C ASP A 140 9.99 1.22 -7.35
N THR A 141 8.70 1.09 -7.63
CA THR A 141 8.15 0.08 -8.55
C THR A 141 7.18 0.71 -9.53
N THR A 142 6.90 0.02 -10.64
CA THR A 142 5.89 0.49 -11.63
C THR A 142 4.47 0.02 -11.31
N HIS A 143 4.34 -0.86 -10.32
CA HIS A 143 3.08 -1.48 -9.91
C HIS A 143 3.17 -1.86 -8.43
N GLY A 144 2.02 -1.93 -7.76
CA GLY A 144 1.97 -2.20 -6.33
C GLY A 144 0.58 -2.56 -5.84
N PRO A 145 0.36 -2.53 -4.50
CA PRO A 145 -0.95 -2.76 -3.92
C PRO A 145 -1.94 -1.69 -4.38
N ARG A 146 -3.25 -1.98 -4.32
CA ARG A 146 -4.30 -1.01 -4.69
C ARG A 146 -4.04 0.35 -4.04
N MET A 147 -4.23 1.45 -4.79
CA MET A 147 -3.95 2.81 -4.30
C MET A 147 -4.54 3.15 -2.94
N PRO A 148 -5.82 2.85 -2.65
CA PRO A 148 -6.38 3.11 -1.31
C PRO A 148 -5.59 2.42 -0.20
N LEU A 149 -5.13 1.19 -0.45
CA LEU A 149 -4.34 0.45 0.53
C LEU A 149 -2.96 1.07 0.72
N LEU A 150 -2.30 1.48 -0.37
CA LEU A 150 -1.02 2.17 -0.28
C LEU A 150 -1.16 3.46 0.54
N ILE A 151 -2.19 4.27 0.27
CA ILE A 151 -2.47 5.52 0.99
C ILE A 151 -2.71 5.26 2.46
N HIS A 152 -3.55 4.27 2.79
CA HIS A 152 -3.85 3.90 4.15
C HIS A 152 -2.60 3.44 4.93
N VAL A 153 -1.77 2.60 4.31
CA VAL A 153 -0.61 1.97 4.96
C VAL A 153 0.58 2.92 5.09
N VAL A 154 0.86 3.72 4.06
CA VAL A 154 1.97 4.68 4.07
C VAL A 154 1.61 5.95 4.85
N GLY A 155 0.33 6.31 4.85
CA GLY A 155 -0.19 7.53 5.44
C GLY A 155 -0.10 8.72 4.47
N VAL A 156 -1.12 9.57 4.52
CA VAL A 156 -1.25 10.77 3.67
C VAL A 156 -0.04 11.70 3.81
N GLU A 157 0.41 11.96 5.04
CA GLU A 157 1.56 12.84 5.30
C GLU A 157 2.83 12.33 4.62
N LYS A 158 3.12 11.03 4.74
CA LYS A 158 4.33 10.46 4.14
C LYS A 158 4.23 10.45 2.62
N ILE A 159 3.09 10.07 2.05
CA ILE A 159 2.90 10.11 0.58
C ILE A 159 3.08 11.53 0.05
N THR A 160 2.39 12.50 0.64
CA THR A 160 2.50 13.90 0.19
C THR A 160 3.91 14.44 0.38
N SER A 161 4.65 14.05 1.42
CA SER A 161 6.08 14.41 1.58
C SER A 161 6.99 13.89 0.46
N LEU A 162 6.60 12.78 -0.20
CA LEU A 162 7.36 12.17 -1.29
C LEU A 162 6.92 12.66 -2.67
N LEU A 163 5.68 13.14 -2.80
CA LEU A 163 5.08 13.57 -4.06
C LEU A 163 5.06 15.09 -4.26
N ASP A 164 5.17 15.88 -3.19
CA ASP A 164 5.13 17.34 -3.28
C ASP A 164 6.53 17.91 -3.55
N PHE A 165 6.77 18.28 -4.79
CA PHE A 165 8.01 18.92 -5.25
C PHE A 165 7.89 20.46 -5.36
N ASN A 166 6.73 21.04 -5.03
CA ASN A 166 6.47 22.47 -5.19
C ASN A 166 6.86 23.29 -3.95
N ASN A 167 7.03 22.65 -2.79
CA ASN A 167 7.31 23.31 -1.51
C ASN A 167 8.80 23.43 -1.15
N GLU A 168 9.72 23.38 -2.12
CA GLU A 168 11.15 23.60 -1.89
C GLU A 168 11.69 24.68 -2.83
N VAL A 169 11.67 25.92 -2.33
CA VAL A 169 12.55 27.05 -2.72
C VAL A 169 13.44 27.35 -1.52
#